data_AF-A0A6I6WMX2-F1
#
_entry.id   AF-A0A6I6WMX2-F1
#
_cell.length_a   1.000
_cell.length_b   1.000
_cell.length_c   1.000
_cell.angle_alpha   90.00
_cell.angle_beta   90.00
_cell.angle_gamma   90.00
#
_symmetry.space_group_name_H-M   'P 1'
#
loop_
_entity.id
_entity.type
_entity.pdbx_description
1 polymer ?
#
loop_
_entity_poly.entity_id
_entity_poly.type
_entity_poly.pdbx_seq_one_letter_code
_entity_poly.pdbx_strand_id
1 'polypeptide(L)'
;MFVLSPVLRVLLGLLGAASFGTGVLAVFVARDGAGTAVLIAFGGALLVLALLGDRVESLEFGGTSLSLRERAAERLVRAEDSERGGDPATADRLRAEARALLEAAAGPLADRYGAVRGTMPPGARRTRAMGEVVARARRLSEERSFDPAEVFRWLREGGDEERVTALAMMQARAELRDFDAALAAVEHSRSAFEQYQAMRLMALMADALDAAQRERLAAALVAQRERWRFRRDASRQRLSEELLRRLTEPTGH
;
A
#
# COMPACT_ATOMS: atom_id res chain seq x y z
N MET A 1 6.18 13.92 19.90
CA MET A 1 7.18 13.90 18.82
C MET A 1 6.66 14.81 17.71
N PHE A 2 7.36 15.91 17.41
CA PHE A 2 6.85 16.98 16.53
C PHE A 2 6.81 16.51 15.06
N VAL A 3 5.60 16.39 14.50
CA VAL A 3 5.40 16.09 13.08
C VAL A 3 5.65 17.37 12.28
N LEU A 4 6.83 17.49 11.67
CA LEU A 4 7.17 18.59 10.77
C LEU A 4 6.31 18.50 9.51
N SER A 5 5.41 19.47 9.32
CA SER A 5 4.53 19.53 8.16
C SER A 5 5.32 19.60 6.85
N PRO A 6 4.80 19.08 5.73
CA PRO A 6 5.51 19.10 4.45
C PRO A 6 5.86 20.52 3.98
N VAL A 7 5.03 21.51 4.34
CA VAL A 7 5.31 22.93 4.09
C VAL A 7 6.50 23.41 4.93
N LEU A 8 6.53 23.06 6.22
CA LEU A 8 7.64 23.42 7.11
C LEU A 8 8.95 22.76 6.69
N ARG A 9 8.91 21.56 6.11
CA ARG A 9 10.08 20.87 5.54
C ARG A 9 10.64 21.57 4.31
N VAL A 10 9.78 21.98 3.37
CA VAL A 10 10.21 22.76 2.20
C VAL A 10 10.78 24.10 2.64
N LEU A 11 10.15 24.76 3.61
CA LEU A 11 10.66 26.01 4.18
C LEU A 11 12.02 25.83 4.86
N LEU A 12 12.20 24.76 5.64
CA LEU A 12 13.49 24.42 6.27
C LEU A 12 14.56 24.06 5.23
N GLY A 13 14.20 23.33 4.18
CA GLY A 13 15.12 22.98 3.10
C GLY A 13 15.57 24.20 2.29
N LEU A 14 14.65 25.11 1.98
CA LEU A 14 14.97 26.38 1.30
C LEU A 14 15.80 27.29 2.20
N LEU A 15 15.46 27.40 3.48
CA LEU A 15 16.22 28.18 4.45
C LEU A 15 17.63 27.60 4.64
N GLY A 16 17.75 26.28 4.78
CA GLY A 16 19.03 25.57 4.89
C GLY A 16 19.91 25.73 3.65
N ALA A 17 19.34 25.60 2.45
CA ALA A 17 20.06 25.82 1.19
C ALA A 17 20.53 27.27 1.02
N ALA A 18 19.67 28.24 1.37
CA ALA A 18 20.02 29.66 1.34
C ALA A 18 21.12 29.99 2.35
N SER A 19 21.02 29.52 3.60
CA SER A 19 22.03 29.74 4.64
C SER A 19 23.36 29.05 4.32
N PHE A 20 23.33 27.81 3.82
CA PHE A 20 24.53 27.08 3.42
C PHE A 20 25.23 27.73 2.22
N GLY A 21 24.47 28.09 1.18
CA GLY A 21 25.00 28.79 0.01
C GLY A 21 25.60 30.15 0.35
N THR A 22 24.93 30.91 1.22
CA THR A 22 25.44 32.20 1.73
C THR A 22 26.71 32.00 2.56
N GLY A 23 26.77 30.96 3.39
CA GLY A 23 27.95 30.61 4.18
C GLY A 23 29.15 30.24 3.31
N VAL A 24 28.96 29.41 2.27
CA VAL A 24 30.01 29.05 1.32
C VAL A 24 30.54 30.27 0.58
N LEU A 25 29.66 31.16 0.10
CA LEU A 25 30.07 32.39 -0.59
C LEU A 25 30.85 33.32 0.35
N ALA A 26 30.44 33.41 1.62
CA ALA A 26 31.10 34.22 2.64
C ALA A 26 32.51 33.71 3.00
N VAL A 27 32.82 32.41 2.86
CA VAL A 27 34.20 31.89 3.05
C VAL A 27 35.18 32.52 2.07
N PHE A 28 34.72 32.79 0.84
CA PHE A 28 35.58 33.33 -0.21
C PHE A 28 35.67 34.87 -0.19
N VAL A 29 34.78 35.55 0.54
CA VAL A 29 34.68 37.03 0.55
C VAL A 29 35.04 37.65 1.90
N ALA A 30 34.79 36.98 3.03
CA ALA A 30 34.94 37.54 4.37
C ALA A 30 36.28 37.12 5.03
N ARG A 31 36.94 38.06 5.72
CA ARG A 31 38.21 37.83 6.45
C ARG A 31 38.03 37.23 7.86
N ASP A 32 36.79 37.14 8.35
CA ASP A 32 36.48 36.71 9.72
C ASP A 32 35.92 35.28 9.75
N GLY A 33 36.77 34.32 10.10
CA GLY A 33 36.47 32.88 9.98
C GLY A 33 35.44 32.31 10.96
N ALA A 34 35.13 33.00 12.06
CA ALA A 34 34.27 32.46 13.12
C ALA A 34 32.77 32.45 12.73
N GLY A 35 32.27 33.52 12.10
CA GLY A 35 30.85 33.60 11.68
C GLY A 35 30.52 32.63 10.54
N THR A 36 31.48 32.41 9.66
CA THR A 36 31.32 31.55 8.48
C THR A 36 31.29 30.06 8.84
N ALA A 37 32.10 29.65 9.83
CA ALA A 37 32.10 28.27 10.33
C ALA A 37 30.75 27.88 10.97
N VAL A 38 30.15 28.80 11.74
CA VAL A 38 28.84 28.57 12.38
C VAL A 38 27.72 28.44 11.34
N LEU A 39 27.74 29.26 10.28
CA LEU A 39 26.71 29.23 9.24
C LEU A 39 26.78 27.96 8.38
N ILE A 40 27.99 27.46 8.09
CA ILE A 40 28.18 26.19 7.37
C ILE A 40 27.74 25.00 8.24
N ALA A 41 28.11 24.98 9.52
CA ALA A 41 27.72 23.90 10.43
C ALA A 41 26.19 23.85 10.61
N PHE A 42 25.56 25.01 10.82
CA PHE A 42 24.11 25.09 11.01
C PHE A 42 23.33 24.81 9.72
N GLY A 43 23.76 25.38 8.59
CA GLY A 43 23.17 25.12 7.28
C GLY A 43 23.32 23.66 6.86
N GLY A 44 24.49 23.07 7.09
CA GLY A 44 24.77 21.66 6.83
C GLY A 44 23.93 20.73 7.70
N ALA A 45 23.79 21.01 9.00
CA ALA A 45 22.95 20.23 9.90
C ALA A 45 21.47 20.27 9.48
N LEU A 46 20.96 21.44 9.06
CA LEU A 46 19.60 21.57 8.53
C LEU A 46 19.41 20.83 7.21
N LEU A 47 20.42 20.81 6.33
CA LEU A 47 20.40 20.08 5.06
C LEU A 47 20.40 18.57 5.29
N VAL A 48 21.23 18.09 6.22
CA VAL A 48 21.22 16.68 6.65
C VAL A 48 19.86 16.31 7.25
N LEU A 49 19.28 17.14 8.11
CA LEU A 49 17.97 16.89 8.70
C LEU A 49 16.85 16.87 7.65
N ALA A 50 16.89 17.76 6.66
CA ALA A 50 15.93 17.81 5.57
C ALA A 50 16.05 16.61 4.62
N LEU A 51 17.27 16.12 4.37
CA LEU A 51 17.53 14.98 3.48
C LEU A 51 17.34 13.62 4.16
N LEU A 52 17.68 13.49 5.45
CA LEU A 52 17.56 12.24 6.20
C LEU A 52 16.23 12.08 6.94
N GLY A 53 15.41 13.13 7.06
CA GLY A 53 14.12 13.06 7.76
C GLY A 53 13.21 11.92 7.27
N ASP A 54 13.17 11.68 5.95
CA ASP A 54 12.38 10.59 5.36
C ASP A 54 13.05 9.19 5.49
N ARG A 55 14.37 9.15 5.72
CA ARG A 55 15.14 7.91 5.88
C ARG A 55 15.08 7.36 7.31
N VAL A 56 15.05 8.21 8.32
CA VAL A 56 14.93 7.78 9.72
C VAL A 56 13.53 7.21 10.00
N GLU A 57 12.49 7.83 9.45
CA GLU A 57 11.08 7.38 9.56
C GLU A 57 10.82 6.06 8.78
N SER A 58 11.68 5.69 7.82
CA SER A 58 11.58 4.40 7.12
C SER A 58 12.36 3.26 7.80
N LEU A 59 13.39 3.59 8.60
CA LEU A 59 14.20 2.61 9.33
C LEU A 59 13.51 2.13 10.62
N GLU A 60 12.89 3.03 11.40
CA GLU A 60 12.19 2.67 12.65
C GLU A 60 10.90 1.86 12.41
N PHE A 61 10.20 2.10 11.30
CA PHE A 61 8.94 1.40 10.96
C PHE A 61 9.14 0.16 10.08
N GLY A 62 10.25 0.10 9.33
CA GLY A 62 10.65 -1.08 8.58
C GLY A 62 11.15 -2.20 9.48
N GLY A 63 12.13 -1.91 10.36
CA GLY A 63 12.79 -2.94 11.17
C GLY A 63 11.89 -3.62 12.22
N THR A 64 10.98 -2.87 12.83
CA THR A 64 10.06 -3.40 13.86
C THR A 64 8.99 -4.30 13.26
N SER A 65 8.31 -3.87 12.20
CA SER A 65 7.31 -4.67 11.49
C SER A 65 7.92 -5.86 10.73
N LEU A 66 9.19 -5.79 10.37
CA LEU A 66 9.96 -6.94 9.85
C LEU A 66 10.17 -8.02 10.91
N SER A 67 10.60 -7.63 12.12
CA SER A 67 10.81 -8.59 13.21
C SER A 67 9.53 -9.30 13.65
N LEU A 68 8.38 -8.62 13.61
CA LEU A 68 7.09 -9.22 13.96
C LEU A 68 6.67 -10.27 12.92
N ARG A 69 6.93 -10.03 11.63
CA ARG A 69 6.61 -10.98 10.54
C ARG A 69 7.53 -12.19 10.50
N GLU A 70 8.82 -12.01 10.78
CA GLU A 70 9.75 -13.15 10.90
C GLU A 70 9.33 -14.09 12.03
N ARG A 71 8.92 -13.51 13.16
CA ARG A 71 8.33 -14.27 14.27
C ARG A 71 7.03 -14.95 13.87
N ALA A 72 6.19 -14.32 13.05
CA ALA A 72 4.97 -14.94 12.57
C ALA A 72 5.24 -16.16 11.68
N ALA A 73 6.17 -16.03 10.73
CA ALA A 73 6.59 -17.12 9.85
C ALA A 73 7.16 -18.31 10.64
N GLU A 74 7.99 -18.03 11.65
CA GLU A 74 8.51 -19.06 12.56
C GLU A 74 7.39 -19.81 13.31
N ARG A 75 6.32 -19.10 13.73
CA ARG A 75 5.16 -19.71 14.39
C ARG A 75 4.35 -20.57 13.43
N LEU A 76 4.20 -20.18 12.17
CA LEU A 76 3.51 -20.98 11.16
C LEU A 76 4.27 -22.27 10.85
N VAL A 77 5.59 -22.22 10.68
CA VAL A 77 6.41 -23.42 10.48
C VAL A 77 6.26 -24.38 11.65
N ARG A 78 6.32 -23.88 12.89
CA ARG A 78 6.10 -24.71 14.08
C ARG A 78 4.68 -25.26 14.18
N ALA A 79 3.68 -24.53 13.68
CA ALA A 79 2.31 -25.01 13.66
C ALA A 79 2.17 -26.21 12.73
N GLU A 80 2.79 -26.17 11.55
CA GLU A 80 2.81 -27.31 10.64
C GLU A 80 3.54 -28.51 11.24
N ASP A 81 4.68 -28.29 11.91
CA ASP A 81 5.42 -29.38 12.57
C ASP A 81 4.61 -30.01 13.72
N SER A 82 3.87 -29.20 14.47
CA SER A 82 2.96 -29.67 15.52
C SER A 82 1.80 -30.50 14.96
N GLU A 83 1.23 -30.08 13.83
CA GLU A 83 0.16 -30.81 13.15
C GLU A 83 0.65 -32.14 12.57
N ARG A 84 1.84 -32.15 11.95
CA ARG A 84 2.51 -33.39 11.52
C ARG A 84 2.82 -34.31 12.71
N GLY A 85 3.12 -33.73 13.87
CA GLY A 85 3.35 -34.42 15.14
C GLY A 85 2.08 -34.93 15.84
N GLY A 86 0.89 -34.66 15.29
CA GLY A 86 -0.39 -35.10 15.86
C GLY A 86 -0.91 -34.25 17.02
N ASP A 87 -0.40 -33.03 17.21
CA ASP A 87 -0.92 -32.05 18.18
C ASP A 87 -1.58 -30.86 17.45
N PRO A 88 -2.86 -30.99 17.07
CA PRO A 88 -3.59 -29.93 16.38
C PRO A 88 -3.90 -28.73 17.28
N ALA A 89 -4.03 -28.94 18.60
CA ALA A 89 -4.34 -27.86 19.54
C ALA A 89 -3.17 -26.86 19.63
N THR A 90 -1.94 -27.37 19.66
CA THR A 90 -0.74 -26.52 19.62
C THR A 90 -0.57 -25.85 18.26
N ALA A 91 -0.88 -26.55 17.15
CA ALA A 91 -0.86 -25.98 15.81
C ALA A 91 -1.80 -24.77 15.67
N ASP A 92 -3.02 -24.88 16.16
CA ASP A 92 -4.01 -23.78 16.09
C ASP A 92 -3.62 -22.58 16.94
N ARG A 93 -3.04 -22.82 18.13
CA ARG A 93 -2.49 -21.73 18.96
C ARG A 93 -1.37 -20.99 18.25
N LEU A 94 -0.42 -21.72 17.65
CA LEU A 94 0.71 -21.13 16.93
C LEU A 94 0.24 -20.34 15.69
N ARG A 95 -0.80 -20.82 14.98
CA ARG A 95 -1.45 -20.07 13.90
C ARG A 95 -2.10 -18.78 14.40
N ALA A 96 -2.80 -18.81 15.54
CA ALA A 96 -3.39 -17.62 16.13
C ALA A 96 -2.33 -16.57 16.51
N GLU A 97 -1.20 -17.00 17.06
CA GLU A 97 -0.08 -16.12 17.39
C GLU A 97 0.59 -15.53 16.14
N ALA A 98 0.77 -16.33 15.10
CA ALA A 98 1.27 -15.85 13.81
C ALA A 98 0.35 -14.78 13.22
N ARG A 99 -0.96 -15.01 13.24
CA ARG A 99 -1.96 -14.03 12.77
C ARG A 99 -1.87 -12.72 13.53
N ALA A 100 -1.78 -12.76 14.86
CA ALA A 100 -1.65 -11.54 15.67
C ALA A 100 -0.39 -10.74 15.32
N LEU A 101 0.72 -11.43 15.02
CA LEU A 101 1.97 -10.80 14.59
C LEU A 101 1.89 -10.22 13.18
N LEU A 102 1.19 -10.89 12.26
CA LEU A 102 0.97 -10.42 10.89
C LEU A 102 0.03 -9.21 10.87
N GLU A 103 -1.03 -9.23 11.67
CA GLU A 103 -1.93 -8.09 11.91
C GLU A 103 -1.17 -6.90 12.49
N ALA A 104 -0.34 -7.11 13.53
CA ALA A 104 0.49 -6.05 14.09
C ALA A 104 1.49 -5.48 13.07
N ALA A 105 1.89 -6.28 12.09
CA ALA A 105 2.84 -5.86 11.08
C ALA A 105 2.17 -5.17 9.88
N ALA A 106 0.97 -5.60 9.48
CA ALA A 106 0.14 -5.01 8.42
C ALA A 106 -0.61 -3.76 8.89
N GLY A 107 -0.90 -3.66 10.19
CA GLY A 107 -1.52 -2.54 10.88
C GLY A 107 -0.99 -1.18 10.42
N PRO A 108 0.33 -0.92 10.40
CA PRO A 108 0.89 0.35 9.94
C PRO A 108 0.51 0.80 8.52
N LEU A 109 0.23 -0.12 7.59
CA LEU A 109 -0.24 0.23 6.24
C LEU A 109 -1.76 0.44 6.22
N ALA A 110 -2.49 -0.42 6.91
CA ALA A 110 -3.93 -0.30 7.08
C ALA A 110 -4.30 1.02 7.79
N ASP A 111 -3.70 1.27 8.95
CA ASP A 111 -3.82 2.49 9.74
C ASP A 111 -3.52 3.74 8.90
N ARG A 112 -2.53 3.68 8.01
CA ARG A 112 -2.18 4.81 7.14
C ARG A 112 -3.26 5.06 6.08
N TYR A 113 -3.84 4.01 5.51
CA TYR A 113 -5.01 4.17 4.63
C TYR A 113 -6.19 4.77 5.41
N GLY A 114 -6.48 4.24 6.59
CA GLY A 114 -7.55 4.70 7.49
C GLY A 114 -7.42 6.17 7.84
N ALA A 115 -6.21 6.55 8.26
CA ALA A 115 -5.86 7.93 8.56
C ALA A 115 -6.05 8.85 7.34
N VAL A 116 -5.55 8.48 6.16
CA VAL A 116 -5.74 9.27 4.93
C VAL A 116 -7.23 9.41 4.58
N ARG A 117 -7.99 8.33 4.66
CA ARG A 117 -9.41 8.31 4.30
C ARG A 117 -10.27 9.08 5.30
N GLY A 118 -9.97 9.00 6.59
CA GLY A 118 -10.71 9.63 7.68
C GLY A 118 -10.38 11.10 7.88
N THR A 119 -9.13 11.52 7.65
CA THR A 119 -8.68 12.90 7.91
C THR A 119 -8.76 13.82 6.70
N MET A 120 -8.67 13.28 5.47
CA MET A 120 -8.68 14.10 4.26
C MET A 120 -10.07 14.17 3.64
N PRO A 121 -10.52 15.36 3.20
CA PRO A 121 -11.77 15.50 2.47
C PRO A 121 -11.71 14.73 1.14
N PRO A 122 -12.85 14.22 0.63
CA PRO A 122 -12.91 13.59 -0.68
C PRO A 122 -12.36 14.50 -1.79
N GLY A 123 -11.54 13.94 -2.69
CA GLY A 123 -10.98 14.69 -3.81
C GLY A 123 -9.69 14.07 -4.35
N ALA A 124 -9.14 14.66 -5.42
CA ALA A 124 -7.98 14.14 -6.13
C ALA A 124 -6.74 13.97 -5.22
N ARG A 125 -6.53 14.89 -4.28
CA ARG A 125 -5.41 14.82 -3.32
C ARG A 125 -5.52 13.58 -2.42
N ARG A 126 -6.72 13.29 -1.91
CA ARG A 126 -6.97 12.09 -1.09
C ARG A 126 -6.80 10.82 -1.93
N THR A 127 -7.33 10.79 -3.15
CA THR A 127 -7.15 9.64 -4.05
C THR A 127 -5.69 9.35 -4.35
N ARG A 128 -4.87 10.39 -4.57
CA ARG A 128 -3.41 10.25 -4.76
C ARG A 128 -2.75 9.65 -3.52
N ALA A 129 -3.02 10.19 -2.33
CA ALA A 129 -2.47 9.69 -1.07
C ALA A 129 -2.87 8.23 -0.80
N MET A 130 -4.14 7.86 -1.02
CA MET A 130 -4.57 6.45 -0.93
C MET A 130 -3.86 5.57 -1.98
N GLY A 131 -3.62 6.09 -3.18
CA GLY A 131 -2.84 5.42 -4.22
C GLY A 131 -1.40 5.15 -3.83
N GLU A 132 -0.75 6.05 -3.08
CA GLU A 132 0.60 5.84 -2.55
C GLU A 132 0.65 4.70 -1.53
N VAL A 133 -0.37 4.56 -0.68
CA VAL A 133 -0.50 3.43 0.25
C VAL A 133 -0.61 2.11 -0.53
N VAL A 134 -1.46 2.07 -1.55
CA VAL A 134 -1.60 0.91 -2.44
C VAL A 134 -0.29 0.57 -3.16
N ALA A 135 0.45 1.57 -3.66
CA ALA A 135 1.74 1.37 -4.30
C ALA A 135 2.78 0.79 -3.34
N ARG A 136 2.75 1.22 -2.07
CA ARG A 136 3.63 0.68 -1.03
C ARG A 136 3.29 -0.76 -0.67
N ALA A 137 2.00 -1.09 -0.56
CA ALA A 137 1.54 -2.45 -0.30
C ALA A 137 1.99 -3.43 -1.41
N ARG A 138 1.99 -3.00 -2.68
CA ARG A 138 2.53 -3.80 -3.80
C ARG A 138 4.01 -4.10 -3.67
N ARG A 139 4.83 -3.06 -3.46
CA ARG A 139 6.29 -3.23 -3.30
C ARG A 139 6.62 -4.17 -2.15
N LEU A 140 5.92 -4.02 -1.02
CA LEU A 140 6.09 -4.93 0.10
C LEU A 140 5.72 -6.38 -0.27
N SER A 141 4.70 -6.57 -1.10
CA SER A 141 4.31 -7.89 -1.61
C SER A 141 5.33 -8.49 -2.58
N GLU A 142 6.01 -7.68 -3.39
CA GLU A 142 7.06 -8.16 -4.29
C GLU A 142 8.32 -8.59 -3.53
N GLU A 143 8.64 -7.90 -2.42
CA GLU A 143 9.83 -8.15 -1.62
C GLU A 143 9.69 -9.35 -0.66
N ARG A 144 8.47 -9.86 -0.41
CA ARG A 144 8.18 -10.82 0.67
C ARG A 144 7.08 -11.81 0.28
N SER A 145 7.17 -13.04 0.79
CA SER A 145 6.09 -14.03 0.69
C SER A 145 4.97 -13.76 1.71
N PHE A 146 3.73 -13.95 1.30
CA PHE A 146 2.53 -13.82 2.15
C PHE A 146 1.70 -15.10 2.05
N ASP A 147 1.03 -15.48 3.13
CA ASP A 147 0.07 -16.59 3.13
C ASP A 147 -1.18 -16.18 2.32
N PRO A 148 -1.51 -16.88 1.22
CA PRO A 148 -2.72 -16.61 0.44
C PRO A 148 -3.99 -16.63 1.27
N ALA A 149 -4.11 -17.55 2.24
CA ALA A 149 -5.31 -17.69 3.05
C ALA A 149 -5.58 -16.43 3.90
N GLU A 150 -4.54 -15.80 4.41
CA GLU A 150 -4.65 -14.55 5.14
C GLU A 150 -5.06 -13.39 4.23
N VAL A 151 -4.46 -13.28 3.05
CA VAL A 151 -4.79 -12.24 2.07
C VAL A 151 -6.26 -12.37 1.63
N PHE A 152 -6.77 -13.59 1.46
CA PHE A 152 -8.17 -13.86 1.17
C PHE A 152 -9.09 -13.46 2.33
N ARG A 153 -8.71 -13.77 3.57
CA ARG A 153 -9.45 -13.37 4.77
C ARG A 153 -9.56 -11.85 4.87
N TRP A 154 -8.46 -11.12 4.69
CA TRP A 154 -8.47 -9.65 4.69
C TRP A 154 -9.40 -9.08 3.62
N LEU A 155 -9.44 -9.68 2.43
CA LEU A 155 -10.37 -9.24 1.39
C LEU A 155 -11.82 -9.56 1.73
N ARG A 156 -12.12 -10.67 2.39
CA ARG A 156 -13.51 -11.09 2.67
C ARG A 156 -14.10 -10.43 3.91
N GLU A 157 -13.36 -10.51 5.01
CA GLU A 157 -13.84 -10.20 6.36
C GLU A 157 -13.29 -8.87 6.87
N GLY A 158 -12.16 -8.42 6.31
CA GLY A 158 -11.44 -7.26 6.79
C GLY A 158 -12.19 -5.93 6.68
N GLY A 159 -11.65 -4.94 7.40
CA GLY A 159 -12.03 -3.54 7.28
C GLY A 159 -11.68 -2.95 5.91
N ASP A 160 -12.11 -1.72 5.65
CA ASP A 160 -11.89 -1.04 4.37
C ASP A 160 -10.41 -0.96 3.97
N GLU A 161 -9.54 -0.84 4.97
CA GLU A 161 -8.09 -0.73 4.86
C GLU A 161 -7.43 -2.06 4.46
N GLU A 162 -7.82 -3.13 5.15
CA GLU A 162 -7.33 -4.49 4.92
C GLU A 162 -7.77 -4.99 3.54
N ARG A 163 -9.02 -4.73 3.15
CA ARG A 163 -9.54 -5.09 1.83
C ARG A 163 -8.77 -4.43 0.70
N VAL A 164 -8.48 -3.13 0.82
CA VAL A 164 -7.68 -2.40 -0.18
C VAL A 164 -6.22 -2.88 -0.21
N THR A 165 -5.67 -3.23 0.95
CA THR A 165 -4.31 -3.78 1.07
C THR A 165 -4.22 -5.16 0.41
N ALA A 166 -5.18 -6.04 0.66
CA ALA A 166 -5.28 -7.35 0.02
C ALA A 166 -5.36 -7.20 -1.50
N LEU A 167 -6.25 -6.36 -2.02
CA LEU A 167 -6.34 -6.07 -3.46
C LEU A 167 -5.02 -5.55 -4.06
N ALA A 168 -4.22 -4.80 -3.28
CA ALA A 168 -2.92 -4.34 -3.73
C ALA A 168 -1.90 -5.48 -3.82
N MET A 169 -1.87 -6.38 -2.83
CA MET A 169 -0.99 -7.56 -2.81
C MET A 169 -1.32 -8.54 -3.95
N MET A 170 -2.61 -8.81 -4.17
CA MET A 170 -3.07 -9.66 -5.28
C MET A 170 -2.71 -9.06 -6.66
N GLN A 171 -2.68 -7.74 -6.78
CA GLN A 171 -2.23 -7.08 -8.01
C GLN A 171 -0.72 -7.30 -8.25
N ALA A 172 0.09 -7.33 -7.20
CA ALA A 172 1.52 -7.54 -7.29
C ALA A 172 1.90 -8.99 -7.62
N ARG A 173 1.23 -9.98 -7.00
CA ARG A 173 1.63 -11.39 -7.10
C ARG A 173 0.54 -12.25 -7.71
N ALA A 174 0.87 -12.99 -8.76
CA ALA A 174 -0.07 -13.88 -9.44
C ALA A 174 -0.59 -15.01 -8.55
N GLU A 175 0.25 -15.57 -7.67
CA GLU A 175 -0.12 -16.64 -6.73
C GLU A 175 -1.16 -16.24 -5.68
N LEU A 176 -1.35 -14.93 -5.45
CA LEU A 176 -2.33 -14.40 -4.52
C LEU A 176 -3.67 -14.08 -5.20
N ARG A 177 -3.80 -14.29 -6.51
CA ARG A 177 -5.01 -13.90 -7.26
C ARG A 177 -6.09 -14.95 -7.10
N ASP A 178 -7.25 -14.52 -6.65
CA ASP A 178 -8.46 -15.32 -6.57
C ASP A 178 -9.60 -14.61 -7.30
N PHE A 179 -10.18 -15.29 -8.29
CA PHE A 179 -11.18 -14.70 -9.17
C PHE A 179 -12.48 -14.38 -8.41
N ASP A 180 -12.97 -15.32 -7.62
CA ASP A 180 -14.26 -15.16 -6.94
C ASP A 180 -14.20 -14.06 -5.88
N ALA A 181 -13.10 -13.98 -5.13
CA ALA A 181 -12.86 -12.93 -4.15
C ALA A 181 -12.72 -11.55 -4.82
N ALA A 182 -12.01 -11.48 -5.95
CA ALA A 182 -11.90 -10.25 -6.73
C ALA A 182 -13.25 -9.81 -7.31
N LEU A 183 -14.08 -10.76 -7.78
CA LEU A 183 -15.38 -10.47 -8.39
C LEU A 183 -16.35 -9.94 -7.35
N ALA A 184 -16.40 -10.60 -6.18
CA ALA A 184 -17.18 -10.12 -5.05
C ALA A 184 -16.76 -8.70 -4.63
N ALA A 185 -15.47 -8.36 -4.70
CA ALA A 185 -14.98 -7.00 -4.43
C ALA A 185 -15.38 -5.97 -5.50
N VAL A 186 -15.64 -6.38 -6.75
CA VAL A 186 -16.22 -5.51 -7.79
C VAL A 186 -17.72 -5.28 -7.53
N GLU A 187 -18.45 -6.33 -7.16
CA GLU A 187 -19.91 -6.31 -7.01
C GLU A 187 -20.38 -5.62 -5.72
N HIS A 188 -19.65 -5.89 -4.63
CA HIS A 188 -19.99 -5.53 -3.25
C HIS A 188 -18.93 -4.63 -2.61
N SER A 189 -18.27 -3.78 -3.41
CA SER A 189 -17.30 -2.80 -2.92
C SER A 189 -17.90 -1.86 -1.86
N ARG A 190 -17.15 -1.54 -0.80
CA ARG A 190 -17.54 -0.57 0.23
C ARG A 190 -17.20 0.87 -0.15
N SER A 191 -16.32 1.06 -1.15
CA SER A 191 -16.00 2.37 -1.69
C SER A 191 -15.71 2.36 -3.19
N ALA A 192 -15.86 3.54 -3.83
CA ALA A 192 -15.47 3.71 -5.23
C ALA A 192 -13.97 3.43 -5.47
N PHE A 193 -13.11 3.74 -4.49
CA PHE A 193 -11.67 3.47 -4.58
C PHE A 193 -11.38 1.98 -4.53
N GLU A 194 -12.02 1.25 -3.62
CA GLU A 194 -11.92 -0.21 -3.53
C GLU A 194 -12.39 -0.88 -4.83
N GLN A 195 -13.57 -0.48 -5.34
CA GLN A 195 -14.09 -1.01 -6.61
C GLN A 195 -13.11 -0.81 -7.76
N TYR A 196 -12.51 0.39 -7.83
CA TYR A 196 -11.49 0.69 -8.83
C TYR A 196 -10.27 -0.22 -8.69
N GLN A 197 -9.79 -0.50 -7.48
CA GLN A 197 -8.67 -1.44 -7.26
C GLN A 197 -9.06 -2.89 -7.61
N ALA A 198 -10.29 -3.33 -7.31
CA ALA A 198 -10.78 -4.65 -7.66
C ALA A 198 -10.89 -4.84 -9.19
N MET A 199 -11.41 -3.84 -9.90
CA MET A 199 -11.42 -3.84 -11.36
C MET A 199 -10.01 -3.86 -11.96
N ARG A 200 -9.05 -3.19 -11.34
CA ARG A 200 -7.64 -3.26 -11.78
C ARG A 200 -7.04 -4.64 -11.57
N LEU A 201 -7.37 -5.32 -10.48
CA LEU A 201 -6.99 -6.71 -10.27
C LEU A 201 -7.59 -7.61 -11.37
N MET A 202 -8.88 -7.45 -11.67
CA MET A 202 -9.52 -8.17 -12.78
C MET A 202 -8.84 -7.93 -14.13
N ALA A 203 -8.39 -6.70 -14.39
CA ALA A 203 -7.66 -6.40 -15.62
C ALA A 203 -6.30 -7.11 -15.73
N LEU A 204 -5.66 -7.44 -14.61
CA LEU A 204 -4.44 -8.26 -14.58
C LEU A 204 -4.73 -9.76 -14.75
N MET A 205 -5.96 -10.18 -14.50
CA MET A 205 -6.40 -11.58 -14.59
C MET A 205 -7.07 -11.90 -15.93
N ALA A 206 -7.56 -10.88 -16.64
CA ALA A 206 -8.45 -11.02 -17.80
C ALA A 206 -7.97 -12.02 -18.87
N ASP A 207 -6.67 -12.08 -19.15
CA ASP A 207 -6.13 -12.97 -20.18
C ASP A 207 -6.11 -14.45 -19.76
N ALA A 208 -6.10 -14.72 -18.44
CA ALA A 208 -6.10 -16.07 -17.88
C ALA A 208 -7.52 -16.56 -17.52
N LEU A 209 -8.57 -15.75 -17.72
CA LEU A 209 -9.94 -16.13 -17.39
C LEU A 209 -10.52 -17.09 -18.43
N ASP A 210 -11.20 -18.13 -17.95
CA ASP A 210 -12.00 -19.03 -18.77
C ASP A 210 -13.31 -18.36 -19.26
N ALA A 211 -14.04 -19.03 -20.15
CA ALA A 211 -15.27 -18.50 -20.74
C ALA A 211 -16.35 -18.17 -19.69
N ALA A 212 -16.51 -19.01 -18.66
CA ALA A 212 -17.51 -18.80 -17.62
C ALA A 212 -17.13 -17.63 -16.70
N GLN A 213 -15.85 -17.51 -16.34
CA GLN A 213 -15.32 -16.39 -15.59
C GLN A 213 -15.45 -15.06 -16.37
N ARG A 214 -15.16 -15.09 -17.68
CA ARG A 214 -15.33 -13.93 -18.56
C ARG A 214 -16.79 -13.46 -18.60
N GLU A 215 -17.73 -14.38 -18.76
CA GLU A 215 -19.17 -14.08 -18.77
C GLU A 215 -19.62 -13.48 -17.43
N ARG A 216 -19.24 -14.11 -16.31
CA ARG A 216 -19.55 -13.62 -14.95
C ARG A 216 -19.02 -12.20 -14.71
N LEU A 217 -17.76 -11.94 -15.10
CA LEU A 217 -17.17 -10.61 -14.95
C LEU A 217 -17.84 -9.59 -15.86
N ALA A 218 -18.17 -9.95 -17.10
CA ALA A 218 -18.87 -9.06 -18.04
C ALA A 218 -20.26 -8.68 -17.50
N ALA A 219 -21.03 -9.65 -17.02
CA ALA A 219 -22.33 -9.43 -16.41
C ALA A 219 -22.24 -8.51 -15.19
N ALA A 220 -21.28 -8.75 -14.30
CA ALA A 220 -21.03 -7.91 -13.13
C ALA A 220 -20.69 -6.46 -13.54
N LEU A 221 -19.82 -6.25 -14.53
CA LEU A 221 -19.45 -4.92 -15.01
C LEU A 221 -20.64 -4.18 -15.62
N VAL A 222 -21.46 -4.85 -16.44
CA VAL A 222 -22.68 -4.25 -17.02
C VAL A 222 -23.63 -3.81 -15.91
N ALA A 223 -23.90 -4.67 -14.92
CA ALA A 223 -24.75 -4.33 -13.78
C ALA A 223 -24.19 -3.15 -12.95
N GLN A 224 -22.87 -3.05 -12.78
CA GLN A 224 -22.27 -1.90 -12.09
C GLN A 224 -22.43 -0.59 -12.88
N ARG A 225 -22.37 -0.63 -14.22
CA ARG A 225 -22.50 0.56 -15.07
C ARG A 225 -23.87 1.22 -15.00
N GLU A 226 -24.91 0.44 -14.73
CA GLU A 226 -26.28 0.96 -14.56
C GLU A 226 -26.42 1.81 -13.29
N ARG A 227 -25.55 1.61 -12.29
CA ARG A 227 -25.58 2.35 -11.03
C ARG A 227 -25.16 3.81 -11.24
N TRP A 228 -25.98 4.74 -10.75
CA TRP A 228 -25.73 6.19 -10.88
C TRP A 228 -24.35 6.65 -10.38
N ARG A 229 -23.85 6.10 -9.25
CA ARG A 229 -22.52 6.44 -8.71
C ARG A 229 -21.36 6.00 -9.61
N PHE A 230 -21.57 5.00 -10.46
CA PHE A 230 -20.59 4.52 -11.44
C PHE A 230 -20.58 5.43 -12.67
N ARG A 231 -21.74 5.92 -13.10
CA ARG A 231 -21.91 6.85 -14.23
C ARG A 231 -21.18 8.19 -14.07
N ARG A 232 -20.93 8.64 -12.84
CA ARG A 232 -20.25 9.91 -12.55
C ARG A 232 -18.72 9.79 -12.45
N ASP A 233 -18.16 8.59 -12.62
CA ASP A 233 -16.73 8.33 -12.43
C ASP A 233 -16.07 7.90 -13.74
N ALA A 234 -15.46 8.87 -14.42
CA ALA A 234 -14.82 8.66 -15.72
C ALA A 234 -13.69 7.61 -15.68
N SER A 235 -13.01 7.44 -14.54
CA SER A 235 -11.91 6.47 -14.44
C SER A 235 -12.43 5.05 -14.37
N ARG A 236 -13.50 4.81 -13.59
CA ARG A 236 -14.18 3.51 -13.54
C ARG A 236 -14.90 3.18 -14.84
N GLN A 237 -15.51 4.17 -15.50
CA GLN A 237 -16.13 4.00 -16.83
C GLN A 237 -15.12 3.48 -17.86
N ARG A 238 -13.99 4.19 -18.03
CA ARG A 238 -12.93 3.79 -18.95
C ARG A 238 -12.37 2.40 -18.66
N LEU A 239 -12.11 2.10 -17.38
CA LEU A 239 -11.57 0.80 -16.99
C LEU A 239 -12.58 -0.34 -17.25
N SER A 240 -13.88 -0.09 -17.05
CA SER A 240 -14.93 -1.07 -17.34
C SER A 240 -15.10 -1.29 -18.84
N GLU A 241 -15.05 -0.24 -19.67
CA GLU A 241 -15.07 -0.36 -21.13
C GLU A 241 -13.90 -1.17 -21.64
N GLU A 242 -12.69 -0.87 -21.14
CA GLU A 242 -11.49 -1.60 -21.50
C GLU A 242 -11.58 -3.09 -21.14
N LEU A 243 -12.05 -3.40 -19.92
CA LEU A 243 -12.29 -4.77 -19.51
C LEU A 243 -13.31 -5.48 -20.40
N LEU A 244 -14.48 -4.88 -20.62
CA LEU A 244 -15.53 -5.49 -21.45
C LEU A 244 -15.03 -5.79 -22.87
N ARG A 245 -14.24 -4.89 -23.45
CA ARG A 245 -13.62 -5.09 -24.76
C ARG A 245 -12.68 -6.31 -24.75
N ARG A 246 -11.77 -6.39 -23.78
CA ARG A 246 -10.83 -7.53 -23.63
C ARG A 246 -11.51 -8.87 -23.33
N LEU A 247 -12.66 -8.84 -22.65
CA LEU A 247 -13.43 -10.06 -22.37
C LEU A 247 -14.11 -10.63 -23.62
N THR A 248 -14.45 -9.75 -24.57
CA THR A 248 -15.17 -10.10 -25.81
C THR A 248 -14.23 -10.45 -26.97
N GLU A 249 -12.99 -9.91 -26.95
CA GLU A 249 -11.97 -10.28 -27.93
C GLU A 249 -11.53 -11.74 -27.73
N PRO A 250 -11.56 -12.61 -28.76
CA PRO A 250 -11.11 -13.99 -28.64
C PRO A 250 -9.62 -13.98 -28.31
N THR A 251 -9.25 -14.66 -27.22
CA THR A 251 -7.85 -14.86 -26.83
C THR A 251 -7.21 -15.69 -27.93
N GLY A 252 -6.40 -15.06 -28.78
CA GLY A 252 -5.63 -15.76 -29.80
C GLY A 252 -4.76 -16.82 -29.13
N HIS A 253 -4.97 -18.08 -29.53
CA HIS A 253 -4.15 -19.22 -29.11
C HIS A 253 -2.70 -19.06 -29.55
#